data_AF-A0A7G7YP15-F1
#
_entry.id   AF-A0A7G7YP15-F1
#
_cell.length_a   1.000
_cell.length_b   1.000
_cell.length_c   1.000
_cell.angle_alpha   90.00
_cell.angle_beta   90.00
_cell.angle_gamma   90.00
#
_symmetry.space_group_name_H-M   'P 1'
#
loop_
_entity.id
_entity.type
_entity.pdbx_description
1 polymer ?
#
loop_
_entity_poly.entity_id
_entity_poly.type
_entity_poly.pdbx_seq_one_letter_code
_entity_poly.pdbx_strand_id
1 'polypeptide(L)'
;MSNSSDTHPADRKEPIPTEQKHPFADAESPSSSAESHTSNSGTGEKSRRGSVSRRKFLAGLGLSAGAGALIGGGGVTAVRAASQSHSSTPQPVPFYGTHQAGITTAQQENLHIVALDVLTKDKAELKDMLTRWTAMSERMSRGLPAAEQPSDSEYAVPADSGEADDLSTNNLTITIGYGPSLFDGRFGLKDRKPRRLKALPTFPSDQLIKEFCDGDIVVQACADDPQVAVHAIRNLVRAGSGVVEVRWSQLGYGRASSTSEEQTTPRNLFGFKDGTRNIHSGEKDDLNTYVWSDEEGWMNGGSYLCARRIRMLLELWDRQILGEQQATFARYRHSGAPLGLEDDAAREFDAVPFDLVLGTEPAIPTDSHVYLSHPDNNDGQRMLRRAYNFIEGSDSFGHLSAGLFFIAFVGDPQKSFIPIQMKLSRNDRMNEYVRYESKAIFACPAGLPEDGSLDWGTQLFD
;
A
#
# COMPACT_ATOMS: atom_id res chain seq x y z
N MET A 1 56.95 48.88 21.22
CA MET A 1 58.32 48.54 20.75
C MET A 1 58.23 47.14 20.16
N SER A 2 58.44 46.79 18.90
CA SER A 2 58.85 47.43 17.63
C SER A 2 58.68 46.29 16.59
N ASN A 3 57.87 46.45 15.52
CA ASN A 3 58.27 46.63 14.10
C ASN A 3 59.33 45.62 13.60
N SER A 4 59.34 45.01 12.40
CA SER A 4 58.59 45.00 11.12
C SER A 4 59.19 43.78 10.34
N SER A 5 58.66 43.22 9.25
CA SER A 5 58.49 43.83 7.92
C SER A 5 57.84 42.85 6.91
N ASP A 6 56.99 43.43 6.08
CA ASP A 6 56.37 42.89 4.86
C ASP A 6 57.35 42.49 3.74
N THR A 7 56.91 41.67 2.79
CA THR A 7 56.77 42.08 1.37
C THR A 7 56.00 41.05 0.53
N HIS A 8 55.02 41.56 -0.22
CA HIS A 8 54.24 40.94 -1.30
C HIS A 8 55.09 40.70 -2.56
N PRO A 9 54.57 39.92 -3.54
CA PRO A 9 54.14 40.60 -4.77
C PRO A 9 52.81 40.09 -5.37
N ALA A 10 52.35 40.94 -6.29
CA ALA A 10 51.07 41.06 -6.96
C ALA A 10 50.78 40.04 -8.09
N ASP A 11 49.50 39.65 -8.18
CA ASP A 11 48.57 39.87 -9.30
C ASP A 11 48.96 39.42 -10.73
N ARG A 12 48.25 38.38 -11.23
CA ARG A 12 47.85 38.24 -12.64
C ARG A 12 46.51 37.51 -12.74
N LYS A 13 45.47 38.26 -13.11
CA LYS A 13 44.16 37.79 -13.59
C LYS A 13 44.22 37.49 -15.09
N GLU A 14 43.48 36.46 -15.53
CA GLU A 14 42.72 36.35 -16.80
C GLU A 14 42.10 34.93 -16.97
N PRO A 15 41.07 34.68 -17.80
CA PRO A 15 39.65 35.03 -17.58
C PRO A 15 38.70 33.80 -17.62
N ILE A 16 37.42 34.04 -17.30
CA ILE A 16 36.27 33.12 -17.29
C ILE A 16 35.75 32.90 -18.73
N PRO A 17 35.28 31.68 -19.10
CA PRO A 17 34.30 31.50 -20.18
C PRO A 17 32.91 31.13 -19.65
N THR A 18 31.91 31.85 -20.15
CA THR A 18 30.47 31.81 -19.84
C THR A 18 29.70 30.78 -20.68
N GLU A 19 28.64 30.23 -20.06
CA GLU A 19 27.35 29.74 -20.58
C GLU A 19 27.25 29.01 -21.93
N GLN A 20 26.67 27.80 -21.91
CA GLN A 20 25.70 27.36 -22.93
C GLN A 20 24.53 26.59 -22.30
N LYS A 21 23.35 27.21 -22.37
CA LYS A 21 22.01 26.64 -22.12
C LYS A 21 21.56 25.88 -23.38
N HIS A 22 21.03 24.67 -23.24
CA HIS A 22 20.30 23.98 -24.30
C HIS A 22 18.78 24.10 -24.06
N PRO A 23 18.01 24.57 -25.06
CA PRO A 23 16.55 24.56 -25.02
C PRO A 23 16.01 23.27 -25.66
N PHE A 24 14.95 22.69 -25.10
CA PHE A 24 14.09 21.73 -25.78
C PHE A 24 12.75 22.42 -26.06
N ALA A 25 12.46 22.62 -27.35
CA ALA A 25 11.13 22.91 -27.86
C ALA A 25 11.00 22.24 -29.25
N ASP A 26 9.94 21.44 -29.37
CA ASP A 26 9.14 21.02 -30.53
C ASP A 26 9.72 21.12 -31.95
N ALA A 27 9.72 19.97 -32.66
CA ALA A 27 9.32 19.90 -34.07
C ALA A 27 9.13 18.44 -34.55
N GLU A 28 7.88 18.14 -34.89
CA GLU A 28 7.36 17.37 -36.02
C GLU A 28 8.24 16.36 -36.79
N SER A 29 7.64 15.17 -36.95
CA SER A 29 7.96 14.13 -37.92
C SER A 29 8.05 14.63 -39.37
N PRO A 30 8.84 13.94 -40.21
CA PRO A 30 8.38 13.69 -41.57
C PRO A 30 8.46 12.21 -41.95
N SER A 31 7.36 11.76 -42.54
CA SER A 31 7.25 10.61 -43.42
C SER A 31 8.16 10.76 -44.65
N SER A 32 8.83 9.70 -45.08
CA SER A 32 9.20 9.54 -46.49
C SER A 32 9.31 8.07 -46.87
N SER A 33 8.50 7.75 -47.86
CA SER A 33 8.34 6.52 -48.62
C SER A 33 9.59 6.01 -49.34
N ALA A 34 9.65 4.67 -49.40
CA ALA A 34 10.05 3.78 -50.49
C ALA A 34 10.98 4.30 -51.61
N GLU A 35 12.04 3.53 -51.89
CA GLU A 35 12.20 2.92 -53.22
C GLU A 35 13.18 1.73 -53.23
N SER A 36 12.91 0.85 -54.19
CA SER A 36 13.39 -0.50 -54.38
C SER A 36 14.66 -0.60 -55.23
N HIS A 37 15.52 -1.58 -54.96
CA HIS A 37 16.36 -2.19 -55.99
C HIS A 37 16.38 -3.72 -55.91
N THR A 38 16.13 -4.33 -57.06
CA THR A 38 15.99 -5.76 -57.35
C THR A 38 17.23 -6.35 -58.03
N SER A 39 17.60 -7.59 -57.69
CA SER A 39 18.02 -8.69 -58.61
C SER A 39 18.52 -9.87 -57.75
N ASN A 40 17.79 -11.00 -57.64
CA ASN A 40 17.76 -12.22 -58.48
C ASN A 40 19.14 -12.92 -58.57
N SER A 41 19.35 -14.21 -58.23
CA SER A 41 18.61 -15.40 -58.67
C SER A 41 18.97 -16.72 -57.93
N GLY A 42 17.99 -17.62 -57.81
CA GLY A 42 18.08 -19.11 -57.88
C GLY A 42 18.45 -19.85 -56.57
N THR A 43 17.77 -20.92 -56.11
CA THR A 43 16.90 -21.93 -56.75
C THR A 43 16.04 -22.70 -55.72
N GLY A 44 14.80 -23.04 -56.11
CA GLY A 44 13.93 -24.20 -55.71
C GLY A 44 13.74 -24.53 -54.23
N GLU A 45 12.54 -24.73 -53.68
CA GLU A 45 11.46 -25.59 -54.19
C GLU A 45 10.09 -25.24 -53.58
N LYS A 46 9.03 -25.59 -54.29
CA LYS A 46 7.63 -25.17 -54.12
C LYS A 46 6.88 -26.02 -53.10
N SER A 47 6.03 -25.39 -52.29
CA SER A 47 4.72 -25.93 -51.93
C SER A 47 3.73 -24.78 -51.70
N ARG A 48 2.59 -24.83 -52.40
CA ARG A 48 1.58 -23.78 -52.50
C ARG A 48 0.39 -24.07 -51.57
N ARG A 49 -0.06 -22.99 -50.93
CA ARG A 49 -1.45 -22.52 -50.71
C ARG A 49 -2.39 -23.31 -49.79
N GLY A 50 -3.05 -22.55 -48.92
CA GLY A 50 -4.44 -22.80 -48.53
C GLY A 50 -4.86 -22.08 -47.24
N SER A 51 -5.31 -20.83 -47.34
CA SER A 51 -5.90 -20.07 -46.24
C SER A 51 -7.45 -20.13 -46.25
N VAL A 52 -8.02 -20.20 -45.04
CA VAL A 52 -9.39 -19.83 -44.58
C VAL A 52 -10.58 -20.78 -44.86
N SER A 53 -11.23 -21.24 -43.79
CA SER A 53 -12.68 -21.00 -43.58
C SER A 53 -13.16 -21.32 -42.15
N ARG A 54 -13.65 -20.28 -41.47
CA ARG A 54 -14.49 -20.33 -40.26
C ARG A 54 -15.93 -20.64 -40.65
N ARG A 55 -16.32 -21.92 -40.64
CA ARG A 55 -17.71 -22.42 -40.49
C ARG A 55 -17.71 -23.94 -40.69
N LYS A 56 -17.86 -24.71 -39.61
CA LYS A 56 -18.43 -26.08 -39.56
C LYS A 56 -18.17 -26.71 -38.17
N PHE A 57 -18.80 -26.17 -37.13
CA PHE A 57 -18.89 -26.90 -35.85
C PHE A 57 -20.25 -26.74 -35.16
N LEU A 58 -21.34 -26.69 -35.93
CA LEU A 58 -22.69 -26.85 -35.39
C LEU A 58 -23.54 -27.55 -36.45
N ALA A 59 -23.45 -28.87 -36.51
CA ALA A 59 -24.40 -29.73 -37.20
C ALA A 59 -24.26 -31.15 -36.64
N GLY A 60 -25.12 -31.51 -35.68
CA GLY A 60 -25.19 -32.88 -35.21
C GLY A 60 -25.93 -33.03 -33.89
N LEU A 61 -27.27 -33.04 -33.98
CA LEU A 61 -28.15 -34.07 -33.39
C LEU A 61 -29.54 -33.47 -33.12
N GLY A 62 -30.39 -33.55 -34.14
CA GLY A 62 -31.83 -33.58 -33.98
C GLY A 62 -32.35 -34.91 -34.50
N LEU A 63 -33.46 -35.36 -33.89
CA LEU A 63 -34.40 -36.43 -34.28
C LEU A 63 -34.12 -37.84 -33.72
N SER A 64 -34.93 -38.26 -32.74
CA SER A 64 -36.07 -39.17 -33.01
C SER A 64 -36.87 -39.46 -31.74
N ALA A 65 -38.17 -39.18 -31.81
CA ALA A 65 -39.18 -39.67 -30.88
C ALA A 65 -39.64 -41.05 -31.34
N GLY A 66 -39.74 -42.02 -30.43
CA GLY A 66 -40.23 -43.37 -30.69
C GLY A 66 -40.32 -44.19 -29.41
N ALA A 67 -41.46 -44.84 -29.19
CA ALA A 67 -41.90 -45.41 -27.93
C ALA A 67 -41.24 -46.75 -27.53
N GLY A 68 -41.16 -46.98 -26.22
CA GLY A 68 -41.31 -48.31 -25.60
C GLY A 68 -40.03 -49.10 -25.27
N ALA A 69 -39.65 -49.12 -24.00
CA ALA A 69 -39.32 -50.34 -23.23
C ALA A 69 -38.96 -49.95 -21.78
N LEU A 70 -39.77 -50.42 -20.84
CA LEU A 70 -39.41 -50.56 -19.43
C LEU A 70 -38.23 -51.54 -19.35
N ILE A 71 -37.21 -51.23 -18.53
CA ILE A 71 -36.48 -52.11 -17.61
C ILE A 71 -35.22 -51.37 -17.09
N GLY A 72 -35.21 -51.12 -15.77
CA GLY A 72 -34.06 -51.42 -14.91
C GLY A 72 -32.88 -50.44 -14.85
N GLY A 73 -32.84 -49.69 -13.74
CA GLY A 73 -31.60 -49.49 -12.98
C GLY A 73 -30.77 -48.24 -13.28
N GLY A 74 -30.62 -47.39 -12.25
CA GLY A 74 -29.61 -46.33 -12.21
C GLY A 74 -30.20 -44.94 -12.27
N GLY A 75 -30.52 -44.38 -11.10
CA GLY A 75 -30.95 -42.99 -10.98
C GLY A 75 -29.85 -42.04 -11.42
N VAL A 76 -30.00 -41.45 -12.61
CA VAL A 76 -29.28 -40.24 -12.99
C VAL A 76 -30.17 -39.07 -12.57
N THR A 77 -30.10 -38.70 -11.30
CA THR A 77 -30.58 -37.40 -10.85
C THR A 77 -29.70 -36.35 -11.51
N ALA A 78 -30.24 -35.69 -12.52
CA ALA A 78 -29.70 -34.45 -13.05
C ALA A 78 -29.59 -33.45 -11.88
N VAL A 79 -28.39 -33.30 -11.33
CA VAL A 79 -28.06 -32.17 -10.45
C VAL A 79 -28.06 -30.94 -11.36
N ARG A 80 -29.23 -30.33 -11.52
CA ARG A 80 -29.29 -28.89 -11.77
C ARG A 80 -28.59 -28.27 -10.56
N ALA A 81 -27.32 -27.94 -10.72
CA ALA A 81 -26.68 -26.98 -9.84
C ALA A 81 -27.56 -25.72 -9.92
N ALA A 82 -28.39 -25.55 -8.91
CA ALA A 82 -28.98 -24.27 -8.62
C ALA A 82 -27.80 -23.38 -8.25
N SER A 83 -27.26 -22.67 -9.25
CA SER A 83 -26.62 -21.41 -9.01
C SER A 83 -27.71 -20.49 -8.46
N GLN A 84 -28.04 -20.68 -7.19
CA GLN A 84 -28.66 -19.63 -6.40
C GLN A 84 -27.61 -18.54 -6.29
N SER A 85 -27.63 -17.70 -7.31
CA SER A 85 -27.21 -16.31 -7.27
C SER A 85 -27.76 -15.70 -5.98
N HIS A 86 -26.96 -15.75 -4.93
CA HIS A 86 -26.96 -14.72 -3.91
C HIS A 86 -26.13 -13.58 -4.50
N SER A 87 -26.72 -12.88 -5.47
CA SER A 87 -26.29 -11.51 -5.79
C SER A 87 -26.75 -10.62 -4.65
N SER A 88 -26.24 -10.85 -3.43
CA SER A 88 -26.05 -9.73 -2.53
C SER A 88 -24.92 -8.95 -3.14
N THR A 89 -25.23 -7.87 -3.87
CA THR A 89 -24.24 -6.85 -4.17
C THR A 89 -23.51 -6.57 -2.85
N PRO A 90 -22.19 -6.80 -2.76
CA PRO A 90 -21.45 -6.57 -1.53
C PRO A 90 -21.79 -5.15 -1.05
N GLN A 91 -22.26 -5.04 0.19
CA GLN A 91 -22.55 -3.71 0.74
C GLN A 91 -21.24 -2.93 0.80
N PRO A 92 -21.23 -1.66 0.36
CA PRO A 92 -20.05 -0.82 0.48
C PRO A 92 -19.55 -0.76 1.93
N VAL A 93 -18.24 -0.63 2.11
CA VAL A 93 -17.67 -0.42 3.44
C VAL A 93 -18.17 0.94 3.96
N PRO A 94 -18.79 1.02 5.16
CA PRO A 94 -19.26 2.28 5.70
C PRO A 94 -18.14 3.31 5.86
N PHE A 95 -18.36 4.53 5.38
CA PHE A 95 -17.43 5.66 5.57
C PHE A 95 -17.52 6.23 6.99
N TYR A 96 -18.74 6.40 7.49
CA TYR A 96 -19.02 6.88 8.84
C TYR A 96 -18.90 5.78 9.89
N GLY A 97 -18.54 6.17 11.11
CA GLY A 97 -18.39 5.26 12.25
C GLY A 97 -17.53 5.86 13.35
N THR A 98 -17.39 5.15 14.47
CA THR A 98 -16.53 5.58 15.60
C THR A 98 -15.05 5.64 15.20
N HIS A 99 -14.62 4.75 14.31
CA HIS A 99 -13.27 4.68 13.80
C HIS A 99 -13.31 4.81 12.28
N GLN A 100 -12.28 5.42 11.69
CA GLN A 100 -12.17 5.47 10.24
C GLN A 100 -12.07 4.05 9.65
N ALA A 101 -12.74 3.83 8.52
CA ALA A 101 -12.55 2.65 7.71
C ALA A 101 -11.10 2.57 7.16
N GLY A 102 -10.67 1.40 6.72
CA GLY A 102 -9.31 1.16 6.22
C GLY A 102 -8.25 0.90 7.30
N ILE A 103 -8.67 0.86 8.58
CA ILE A 103 -7.82 0.44 9.71
C ILE A 103 -8.10 -1.03 10.06
N THR A 104 -9.27 -1.31 10.66
CA THR A 104 -9.71 -2.67 11.01
C THR A 104 -10.55 -3.35 9.94
N THR A 105 -10.89 -2.63 8.86
CA THR A 105 -11.55 -3.23 7.69
C THR A 105 -10.71 -4.40 7.18
N ALA A 106 -11.37 -5.49 6.76
CA ALA A 106 -10.73 -6.59 6.06
C ALA A 106 -9.83 -6.04 4.95
N GLN A 107 -8.59 -6.51 4.88
CA GLN A 107 -7.60 -5.88 4.04
C GLN A 107 -7.89 -6.14 2.56
N GLN A 108 -8.11 -5.07 1.78
CA GLN A 108 -8.33 -5.14 0.34
C GLN A 108 -7.05 -5.45 -0.41
N GLU A 109 -7.16 -5.88 -1.67
CA GLU A 109 -6.01 -6.33 -2.47
C GLU A 109 -5.08 -5.21 -2.98
N ASN A 110 -5.56 -3.96 -3.06
CA ASN A 110 -4.77 -2.84 -3.60
C ASN A 110 -4.73 -1.65 -2.65
N LEU A 111 -3.62 -0.92 -2.74
CA LEU A 111 -3.34 0.31 -2.01
C LEU A 111 -2.91 1.40 -3.00
N HIS A 112 -3.47 2.59 -2.83
CA HIS A 112 -2.83 3.82 -3.27
C HIS A 112 -2.78 4.78 -2.07
N ILE A 113 -1.58 5.07 -1.60
CA ILE A 113 -1.35 6.01 -0.50
C ILE A 113 -0.56 7.20 -1.00
N VAL A 114 -0.92 8.39 -0.54
CA VAL A 114 -0.22 9.63 -0.85
C VAL A 114 0.03 10.40 0.44
N ALA A 115 1.24 10.95 0.57
CA ALA A 115 1.50 12.01 1.52
C ALA A 115 1.67 13.34 0.78
N LEU A 116 1.21 14.39 1.43
CA LEU A 116 1.01 15.71 0.84
C LEU A 116 1.66 16.76 1.74
N ASP A 117 2.25 17.77 1.13
CA ASP A 117 2.70 18.99 1.80
C ASP A 117 1.66 20.10 1.56
N VAL A 118 1.33 20.87 2.61
CA VAL A 118 0.37 21.98 2.50
C VAL A 118 1.09 23.24 2.02
N LEU A 119 0.64 23.75 0.87
CA LEU A 119 1.19 24.94 0.19
C LEU A 119 0.55 26.24 0.69
N THR A 120 -0.75 26.22 0.95
CA THR A 120 -1.44 27.42 1.42
C THR A 120 -0.96 27.83 2.81
N LYS A 121 -1.09 29.13 3.11
CA LYS A 121 -0.92 29.67 4.46
C LYS A 121 -2.25 30.08 5.08
N ASP A 122 -3.35 29.94 4.35
CA ASP A 122 -4.68 30.27 4.82
C ASP A 122 -5.32 29.06 5.51
N LYS A 123 -5.65 29.23 6.79
CA LYS A 123 -6.38 28.23 7.59
C LYS A 123 -7.75 27.92 6.96
N ALA A 124 -8.45 28.92 6.42
CA ALA A 124 -9.77 28.75 5.84
C ALA A 124 -9.72 27.87 4.58
N GLU A 125 -8.76 28.12 3.68
CA GLU A 125 -8.58 27.30 2.47
C GLU A 125 -8.29 25.83 2.79
N LEU A 126 -7.43 25.56 3.77
CA LEU A 126 -7.13 24.20 4.21
C LEU A 126 -8.37 23.54 4.85
N LYS A 127 -9.10 24.26 5.71
CA LYS A 127 -10.33 23.74 6.33
C LYS A 127 -11.39 23.40 5.27
N ASP A 128 -11.63 24.31 4.32
CA ASP A 128 -12.61 24.13 3.25
C ASP A 128 -12.23 22.96 2.32
N MET A 129 -10.93 22.77 2.06
CA MET A 129 -10.44 21.60 1.32
C MET A 129 -10.75 20.29 2.06
N LEU A 130 -10.49 20.21 3.37
CA LEU A 130 -10.75 19.01 4.17
C LEU A 130 -12.25 18.69 4.27
N THR A 131 -13.11 19.71 4.43
CA THR A 131 -14.57 19.57 4.36
C THR A 131 -14.99 19.01 2.99
N ARG A 132 -14.46 19.56 1.90
CA ARG A 132 -14.74 19.06 0.54
C ARG A 132 -14.27 17.62 0.34
N TRP A 133 -13.05 17.29 0.79
CA TRP A 133 -12.50 15.94 0.72
C TRP A 133 -13.32 14.92 1.51
N THR A 134 -13.93 15.34 2.62
CA THR A 134 -14.86 14.48 3.37
C THR A 134 -16.05 14.08 2.50
N ALA A 135 -16.72 15.07 1.90
CA ALA A 135 -17.87 14.83 1.01
C ALA A 135 -17.49 13.98 -0.22
N MET A 136 -16.33 14.25 -0.84
CA MET A 136 -15.84 13.46 -1.97
C MET A 136 -15.57 12.01 -1.58
N SER A 137 -14.90 11.79 -0.44
CA SER A 137 -14.50 10.46 0.02
C SER A 137 -15.71 9.60 0.38
N GLU A 138 -16.70 10.21 1.02
CA GLU A 138 -17.94 9.55 1.38
C GLU A 138 -18.73 9.12 0.13
N ARG A 139 -18.79 9.97 -0.90
CA ARG A 139 -19.43 9.63 -2.18
C ARG A 139 -18.73 8.47 -2.88
N MET A 140 -17.41 8.56 -3.03
CA MET A 140 -16.62 7.52 -3.70
C MET A 140 -16.70 6.18 -2.96
N SER A 141 -16.71 6.17 -1.63
CA SER A 141 -16.90 4.94 -0.84
C SER A 141 -18.24 4.23 -1.11
N ARG A 142 -19.25 4.98 -1.57
CA ARG A 142 -20.57 4.47 -1.98
C ARG A 142 -20.65 4.14 -3.48
N GLY A 143 -19.56 4.28 -4.22
CA GLY A 143 -19.50 4.04 -5.68
C GLY A 143 -20.15 5.15 -6.48
N LEU A 144 -20.29 6.34 -5.90
CA LEU A 144 -20.77 7.53 -6.58
C LEU A 144 -19.59 8.33 -7.11
N PRO A 145 -19.78 9.15 -8.17
CA PRO A 145 -18.77 10.10 -8.61
C PRO A 145 -18.33 11.04 -7.47
N ALA A 146 -17.07 11.46 -7.51
CA ALA A 146 -16.43 12.30 -6.48
C ALA A 146 -17.17 13.62 -6.23
N ALA A 147 -17.91 14.13 -7.22
CA ALA A 147 -18.74 15.32 -7.09
C ALA A 147 -20.24 15.01 -7.26
N GLU A 148 -21.09 15.80 -6.61
CA GLU A 148 -22.55 15.65 -6.65
C GLU A 148 -23.16 16.00 -8.00
N GLN A 149 -22.69 17.09 -8.61
CA GLN A 149 -23.17 17.52 -9.91
C GLN A 149 -22.08 17.26 -10.95
N PRO A 150 -22.27 16.27 -11.85
CA PRO A 150 -21.43 16.20 -13.03
C PRO A 150 -21.63 17.49 -13.83
N SER A 151 -20.51 18.07 -14.28
CA SER A 151 -20.58 19.15 -15.24
C SER A 151 -20.91 18.55 -16.60
N ASP A 152 -22.19 18.54 -16.97
CA ASP A 152 -22.67 18.06 -18.27
C ASP A 152 -22.44 19.08 -19.40
N SER A 153 -21.81 20.23 -19.10
CA SER A 153 -21.43 21.20 -20.12
C SER A 153 -20.17 20.73 -20.86
N GLU A 154 -20.26 20.67 -22.19
CA GLU A 154 -19.12 20.40 -23.09
C GLU A 154 -17.96 21.40 -22.94
N TYR A 155 -18.19 22.55 -22.29
CA TYR A 155 -17.22 23.64 -22.15
C TYR A 155 -16.65 23.79 -20.73
N ALA A 156 -17.01 22.92 -19.80
CA ALA A 156 -16.54 22.98 -18.42
C ALA A 156 -15.68 21.78 -18.07
N VAL A 157 -14.77 21.96 -17.10
CA VAL A 157 -13.90 20.89 -16.63
C VAL A 157 -14.74 19.88 -15.84
N PRO A 158 -14.69 18.58 -16.19
CA PRO A 158 -15.41 17.56 -15.44
C PRO A 158 -15.00 17.51 -13.97
N ALA A 159 -15.99 17.41 -13.08
CA ALA A 159 -15.78 17.41 -11.64
C ALA A 159 -15.22 16.07 -11.11
N ASP A 160 -15.40 14.99 -11.86
CA ASP A 160 -14.76 13.68 -11.68
C ASP A 160 -13.89 13.38 -12.92
N SER A 161 -12.84 12.56 -12.77
CA SER A 161 -11.96 12.15 -13.88
C SER A 161 -12.48 10.96 -14.69
N GLY A 162 -13.54 10.29 -14.22
CA GLY A 162 -14.35 9.32 -14.98
C GLY A 162 -13.72 7.93 -15.15
N GLU A 163 -12.50 7.70 -14.71
CA GLU A 163 -11.85 6.39 -14.89
C GLU A 163 -12.51 5.27 -14.06
N ALA A 164 -13.40 5.55 -13.13
CA ALA A 164 -14.09 4.54 -12.33
C ALA A 164 -15.60 4.43 -12.60
N ASP A 165 -16.14 5.11 -13.62
CA ASP A 165 -17.59 5.23 -13.85
C ASP A 165 -18.32 3.88 -13.99
N ASP A 166 -17.65 2.87 -14.55
CA ASP A 166 -18.21 1.53 -14.77
C ASP A 166 -17.80 0.51 -13.69
N LEU A 167 -17.14 0.96 -12.61
CA LEU A 167 -16.65 0.09 -11.55
C LEU A 167 -17.54 0.18 -10.31
N SER A 168 -17.72 -0.96 -9.64
CA SER A 168 -18.37 -0.98 -8.32
C SER A 168 -17.47 -0.33 -7.25
N THR A 169 -17.97 -0.20 -6.03
CA THR A 169 -17.19 0.31 -4.89
C THR A 169 -15.90 -0.46 -4.65
N ASN A 170 -15.84 -1.75 -5.01
CA ASN A 170 -14.68 -2.63 -4.81
C ASN A 170 -14.10 -2.51 -3.38
N ASN A 171 -14.99 -2.46 -2.39
CA ASN A 171 -14.64 -2.31 -0.98
C ASN A 171 -13.77 -1.07 -0.68
N LEU A 172 -13.92 0.03 -1.44
CA LEU A 172 -13.14 1.25 -1.26
C LEU A 172 -13.24 1.78 0.17
N THR A 173 -12.09 2.01 0.78
CA THR A 173 -11.94 2.79 2.02
C THR A 173 -10.95 3.92 1.79
N ILE A 174 -11.23 5.09 2.36
CA ILE A 174 -10.34 6.24 2.34
C ILE A 174 -10.08 6.64 3.80
N THR A 175 -8.82 6.56 4.23
CA THR A 175 -8.38 6.92 5.59
C THR A 175 -7.48 8.15 5.51
N ILE A 176 -7.77 9.19 6.28
CA ILE A 176 -6.93 10.39 6.40
C ILE A 176 -6.08 10.35 7.68
N GLY A 177 -4.92 10.98 7.63
CA GLY A 177 -4.13 11.28 8.84
C GLY A 177 -3.28 12.54 8.68
N TYR A 178 -2.88 13.11 9.81
CA TYR A 178 -2.16 14.38 9.88
C TYR A 178 -0.75 14.19 10.45
N GLY A 179 0.25 14.69 9.74
CA GLY A 179 1.66 14.54 10.09
C GLY A 179 2.14 15.59 11.09
N PRO A 180 3.29 15.36 11.76
CA PRO A 180 3.80 16.27 12.78
C PRO A 180 4.04 17.71 12.33
N SER A 181 4.33 17.91 11.03
CA SER A 181 4.66 19.20 10.41
C SER A 181 3.44 20.09 10.15
N LEU A 182 2.23 19.52 10.05
CA LEU A 182 0.99 20.30 9.92
C LEU A 182 0.73 21.20 11.14
N PHE A 183 1.30 20.80 12.29
CA PHE A 183 1.14 21.46 13.58
C PHE A 183 2.29 22.43 13.93
N ASP A 184 3.06 22.89 12.93
CA ASP A 184 4.22 23.78 13.11
C ASP A 184 3.88 25.24 13.47
N GLY A 185 2.60 25.62 13.39
CA GLY A 185 2.08 26.95 13.70
C GLY A 185 1.44 27.68 12.54
N ARG A 186 1.61 27.23 11.28
CA ARG A 186 1.03 27.88 10.09
C ARG A 186 -0.47 28.16 10.21
N PHE A 187 -1.21 27.22 10.83
CA PHE A 187 -2.67 27.24 10.89
C PHE A 187 -3.25 27.39 12.30
N GLY A 188 -2.43 27.78 13.28
CA GLY A 188 -2.86 27.89 14.68
C GLY A 188 -3.18 26.54 15.34
N LEU A 189 -2.64 25.43 14.83
CA LEU A 189 -2.91 24.06 15.31
C LEU A 189 -1.94 23.57 16.41
N LYS A 190 -0.95 24.37 16.86
CA LYS A 190 0.09 23.92 17.80
C LYS A 190 -0.48 23.23 19.04
N ASP A 191 -1.51 23.81 19.65
CA ASP A 191 -2.13 23.30 20.87
C ASP A 191 -3.08 22.12 20.61
N ARG A 192 -3.40 21.85 19.34
CA ARG A 192 -4.19 20.70 18.88
C ARG A 192 -3.33 19.49 18.54
N LYS A 193 -1.99 19.64 18.55
CA LYS A 193 -1.06 18.56 18.22
C LYS A 193 -1.16 17.44 19.25
N PRO A 194 -1.46 16.19 18.85
CA PRO A 194 -1.46 15.09 19.78
C PRO A 194 -0.07 14.89 20.41
N ARG A 195 -0.03 14.72 21.73
CA ARG A 195 1.17 14.49 22.55
C ARG A 195 1.98 13.30 22.05
N ARG A 196 1.31 12.25 21.55
CA ARG A 196 1.99 11.05 21.01
C ARG A 196 2.43 11.21 19.54
N LEU A 197 1.97 12.25 18.82
CA LEU A 197 2.40 12.56 17.45
C LEU A 197 3.78 13.23 17.42
N LYS A 198 4.83 12.43 17.64
CA LYS A 198 6.23 12.85 17.50
C LYS A 198 6.81 12.30 16.22
N ALA A 199 7.67 13.07 15.55
CA ALA A 199 8.45 12.56 14.43
C ALA A 199 9.18 11.27 14.85
N LEU A 200 9.18 10.26 13.97
CA LEU A 200 9.84 9.00 14.26
C LEU A 200 11.35 9.22 14.42
N PRO A 201 12.00 8.54 15.38
CA PRO A 201 13.45 8.59 15.49
C PRO A 201 14.09 8.02 14.22
N THR A 202 15.39 8.25 14.04
CA THR A 202 16.17 7.45 13.10
C THR A 202 16.39 6.07 13.71
N PHE A 203 16.19 5.03 12.91
CA PHE A 203 16.48 3.66 13.29
C PHE A 203 17.85 3.27 12.73
N PRO A 204 18.63 2.41 13.41
CA PRO A 204 19.80 1.78 12.79
C PRO A 204 19.48 1.19 11.41
N SER A 205 20.44 1.28 10.49
CA SER A 205 20.31 0.79 9.10
C SER A 205 19.31 1.55 8.20
N ASP A 206 18.73 2.65 8.69
CA ASP A 206 17.96 3.60 7.89
C ASP A 206 18.80 4.11 6.70
N GLN A 207 18.25 3.99 5.50
CA GLN A 207 18.82 4.49 4.24
C GLN A 207 17.77 5.39 3.58
N LEU A 208 17.36 6.40 4.35
CA LEU A 208 16.20 7.23 4.04
C LEU A 208 16.42 8.06 2.78
N ILE A 209 15.45 8.00 1.89
CA ILE A 209 15.27 8.90 0.77
C ILE A 209 14.32 10.00 1.25
N LYS A 210 14.83 11.23 1.34
CA LYS A 210 14.14 12.36 2.00
C LYS A 210 12.76 12.63 1.39
N GLU A 211 12.66 12.44 0.09
CA GLU A 211 11.47 12.66 -0.73
C GLU A 211 10.34 11.67 -0.37
N PHE A 212 10.67 10.48 0.14
CA PHE A 212 9.70 9.47 0.57
C PHE A 212 9.34 9.52 2.07
N CYS A 213 9.93 10.45 2.82
CA CYS A 213 9.72 10.55 4.27
C CYS A 213 8.69 11.63 4.62
N ASP A 214 8.01 11.46 5.76
CA ASP A 214 7.14 12.46 6.37
C ASP A 214 6.00 12.97 5.44
N GLY A 215 5.47 14.17 5.72
CA GLY A 215 4.35 14.80 5.02
C GLY A 215 3.39 15.49 6.00
N ASP A 216 2.66 16.50 5.55
CA ASP A 216 1.66 17.21 6.36
C ASP A 216 0.34 16.42 6.49
N ILE A 217 -0.10 15.77 5.41
CA ILE A 217 -1.34 14.99 5.35
C ILE A 217 -1.06 13.67 4.64
N VAL A 218 -1.63 12.56 5.11
CA VAL A 218 -1.66 11.28 4.40
C VAL A 218 -3.09 10.91 4.05
N VAL A 219 -3.27 10.35 2.86
CA VAL A 219 -4.52 9.69 2.45
C VAL A 219 -4.21 8.28 1.98
N GLN A 220 -4.81 7.28 2.64
CA GLN A 220 -4.73 5.87 2.28
C GLN A 220 -6.04 5.46 1.59
N ALA A 221 -5.99 5.17 0.30
CA ALA A 221 -7.10 4.55 -0.43
C ALA A 221 -6.82 3.05 -0.65
N CYS A 222 -7.73 2.20 -0.20
CA CYS A 222 -7.63 0.75 -0.41
C CYS A 222 -8.91 0.23 -1.08
N ALA A 223 -8.75 -0.62 -2.07
CA ALA A 223 -9.84 -1.24 -2.82
C ALA A 223 -9.39 -2.58 -3.44
N ASP A 224 -10.34 -3.44 -3.78
CA ASP A 224 -10.06 -4.72 -4.45
C ASP A 224 -9.76 -4.55 -5.93
N ASP A 225 -10.02 -3.36 -6.48
CA ASP A 225 -9.63 -2.93 -7.81
C ASP A 225 -8.63 -1.74 -7.70
N PRO A 226 -7.45 -1.81 -8.34
CA PRO A 226 -6.44 -0.75 -8.25
C PRO A 226 -6.90 0.56 -8.91
N GLN A 227 -7.72 0.50 -9.97
CA GLN A 227 -8.24 1.67 -10.66
C GLN A 227 -9.18 2.48 -9.76
N VAL A 228 -9.96 1.81 -8.91
CA VAL A 228 -10.81 2.47 -7.90
C VAL A 228 -9.96 3.19 -6.84
N ALA A 229 -8.90 2.56 -6.32
CA ALA A 229 -7.99 3.22 -5.38
C ALA A 229 -7.25 4.41 -6.02
N VAL A 230 -6.84 4.28 -7.28
CA VAL A 230 -6.19 5.36 -8.04
C VAL A 230 -7.13 6.53 -8.29
N HIS A 231 -8.36 6.26 -8.73
CA HIS A 231 -9.42 7.24 -8.93
C HIS A 231 -9.66 8.10 -7.67
N ALA A 232 -9.77 7.45 -6.51
CA ALA A 232 -10.01 8.14 -5.25
C ALA A 232 -8.92 9.17 -4.93
N ILE A 233 -7.66 8.74 -4.94
CA ILE A 233 -6.51 9.64 -4.67
C ILE A 233 -6.41 10.72 -5.74
N ARG A 234 -6.58 10.38 -7.02
CA ARG A 234 -6.47 11.35 -8.13
C ARG A 234 -7.51 12.46 -7.99
N ASN A 235 -8.76 12.13 -7.67
CA ASN A 235 -9.81 13.12 -7.49
C ASN A 235 -9.55 14.02 -6.28
N LEU A 236 -9.12 13.46 -5.13
CA LEU A 236 -8.77 14.26 -3.96
C LEU A 236 -7.62 15.22 -4.25
N VAL A 237 -6.53 14.73 -4.86
CA VAL A 237 -5.38 15.57 -5.24
C VAL A 237 -5.78 16.65 -6.24
N ARG A 238 -6.60 16.35 -7.25
CA ARG A 238 -7.14 17.35 -8.19
C ARG A 238 -7.93 18.44 -7.47
N ALA A 239 -8.79 18.07 -6.52
CA ALA A 239 -9.60 19.01 -5.76
C ALA A 239 -8.83 19.81 -4.71
N GLY A 240 -7.62 19.38 -4.35
CA GLY A 240 -6.68 20.08 -3.48
C GLY A 240 -5.64 20.94 -4.22
N SER A 241 -5.72 21.01 -5.55
CA SER A 241 -4.77 21.78 -6.37
C SER A 241 -4.67 23.24 -5.91
N GLY A 242 -3.45 23.73 -5.71
CA GLY A 242 -3.16 25.06 -5.16
C GLY A 242 -3.15 25.14 -3.63
N VAL A 243 -3.72 24.16 -2.92
CA VAL A 243 -3.73 24.08 -1.45
C VAL A 243 -2.68 23.08 -0.94
N VAL A 244 -2.51 21.96 -1.63
CA VAL A 244 -1.55 20.89 -1.33
C VAL A 244 -0.77 20.46 -2.58
N GLU A 245 0.40 19.86 -2.36
CA GLU A 245 1.14 19.14 -3.39
C GLU A 245 1.50 17.72 -2.93
N VAL A 246 1.65 16.81 -3.90
CA VAL A 246 2.07 15.43 -3.62
C VAL A 246 3.54 15.43 -3.26
N ARG A 247 3.84 15.01 -2.03
CA ARG A 247 5.21 14.82 -1.54
C ARG A 247 5.77 13.48 -2.01
N TRP A 248 5.01 12.42 -1.77
CA TRP A 248 5.28 11.08 -2.27
C TRP A 248 3.97 10.31 -2.38
N SER A 249 3.95 9.32 -3.26
CA SER A 249 2.88 8.33 -3.35
C SER A 249 3.45 6.93 -3.49
N GLN A 250 2.67 5.94 -3.08
CA GLN A 250 3.00 4.54 -3.26
C GLN A 250 1.77 3.78 -3.73
N LEU A 251 1.95 3.03 -4.82
CA LEU A 251 1.04 1.95 -5.20
C LEU A 251 1.50 0.65 -4.54
N GLY A 252 0.54 -0.07 -3.96
CA GLY A 252 0.74 -1.40 -3.41
C GLY A 252 -0.25 -2.37 -4.03
N TYR A 253 0.20 -3.60 -4.27
CA TYR A 253 -0.61 -4.69 -4.81
C TYR A 253 -0.38 -5.94 -3.98
N GLY A 254 -1.40 -6.77 -3.82
CA GLY A 254 -1.34 -7.98 -3.03
C GLY A 254 -1.15 -7.66 -1.55
N ARG A 255 -2.18 -7.92 -0.76
CA ARG A 255 -2.10 -7.80 0.70
C ARG A 255 -0.90 -8.61 1.22
N ALA A 256 -0.16 -8.04 2.16
CA ALA A 256 0.94 -8.69 2.88
C ALA A 256 0.67 -8.70 4.40
N SER A 257 -0.61 -8.74 4.76
CA SER A 257 -1.14 -8.93 6.11
C SER A 257 -2.59 -9.43 6.03
N SER A 258 -3.17 -9.75 7.18
CA SER A 258 -4.59 -10.05 7.32
C SER A 258 -5.15 -9.30 8.53
N THR A 259 -6.32 -8.68 8.39
CA THR A 259 -7.02 -7.96 9.48
C THR A 259 -8.32 -8.64 9.87
N SER A 260 -8.63 -9.81 9.29
CA SER A 260 -9.82 -10.61 9.58
C SER A 260 -9.45 -12.09 9.66
N GLU A 261 -10.10 -12.82 10.57
CA GLU A 261 -9.94 -14.27 10.73
C GLU A 261 -10.48 -15.05 9.51
N GLU A 262 -11.39 -14.44 8.74
CA GLU A 262 -11.97 -15.05 7.53
C GLU A 262 -11.02 -15.01 6.33
N GLN A 263 -9.97 -14.19 6.40
CA GLN A 263 -9.01 -14.02 5.32
C GLN A 263 -7.83 -15.00 5.49
N THR A 264 -7.52 -15.75 4.44
CA THR A 264 -6.29 -16.55 4.39
C THR A 264 -5.06 -15.66 4.52
N THR A 265 -4.03 -16.09 5.23
CA THR A 265 -2.79 -15.32 5.35
C THR A 265 -2.10 -15.22 3.98
N PRO A 266 -1.88 -14.01 3.45
CA PRO A 266 -1.24 -13.84 2.16
C PRO A 266 0.28 -14.00 2.25
N ARG A 267 0.99 -13.83 1.13
CA ARG A 267 2.46 -13.88 1.09
C ARG A 267 3.06 -12.52 0.76
N ASN A 268 4.22 -12.25 1.34
CA ASN A 268 5.10 -11.16 0.92
C ASN A 268 6.06 -11.62 -0.21
N LEU A 269 6.86 -10.69 -0.74
CA LEU A 269 7.80 -10.99 -1.85
C LEU A 269 9.00 -11.87 -1.47
N PHE A 270 9.32 -12.03 -0.18
CA PHE A 270 10.24 -13.09 0.26
C PHE A 270 9.61 -14.49 0.21
N GLY A 271 8.31 -14.57 -0.07
CA GLY A 271 7.54 -15.80 -0.24
C GLY A 271 7.06 -16.41 1.07
N PHE A 272 7.12 -15.67 2.19
CA PHE A 272 6.62 -16.11 3.50
C PHE A 272 5.17 -15.67 3.69
N LYS A 273 4.40 -16.45 4.47
CA LYS A 273 3.08 -16.02 4.94
C LYS A 273 3.25 -14.80 5.85
N ASP A 274 2.48 -13.74 5.59
CA ASP A 274 2.59 -12.48 6.32
C ASP A 274 1.22 -12.04 6.81
N GLY A 275 1.07 -11.92 8.13
CA GLY A 275 -0.21 -11.60 8.79
C GLY A 275 -0.71 -12.65 9.80
N THR A 276 -0.04 -13.80 9.95
CA THR A 276 -0.49 -14.91 10.82
C THR A 276 -0.80 -14.49 12.27
N ARG A 277 0.09 -13.73 12.91
CA ARG A 277 -0.10 -13.18 14.27
C ARG A 277 -0.27 -11.67 14.17
N ASN A 278 -1.42 -11.24 13.65
CA ASN A 278 -1.82 -9.83 13.62
C ASN A 278 -2.87 -9.54 14.69
N ILE A 279 -3.45 -8.33 14.71
CA ILE A 279 -4.70 -8.05 15.42
C ILE A 279 -5.83 -8.06 14.39
N HIS A 280 -6.83 -8.90 14.60
CA HIS A 280 -8.00 -9.02 13.76
C HIS A 280 -9.17 -8.17 14.26
N SER A 281 -10.08 -7.83 13.37
CA SER A 281 -11.24 -6.95 13.63
C SER A 281 -12.17 -7.44 14.75
N GLY A 282 -12.21 -8.75 15.01
CA GLY A 282 -12.98 -9.39 16.08
C GLY A 282 -12.34 -9.26 17.49
N GLU A 283 -11.03 -9.03 17.58
CA GLU A 283 -10.28 -8.94 18.84
C GLU A 283 -10.45 -7.54 19.49
N LYS A 284 -11.68 -7.20 19.89
CA LYS A 284 -12.07 -5.86 20.40
C LYS A 284 -11.19 -5.37 21.56
N ASP A 285 -10.83 -6.25 22.48
CA ASP A 285 -9.99 -5.89 23.64
C ASP A 285 -8.56 -5.53 23.22
N ASP A 286 -7.98 -6.29 22.28
CA ASP A 286 -6.66 -5.98 21.72
C ASP A 286 -6.70 -4.69 20.88
N LEU A 287 -7.76 -4.46 20.11
CA LEU A 287 -7.94 -3.22 19.36
C LEU A 287 -8.00 -2.01 20.29
N ASN A 288 -8.80 -2.07 21.35
CA ASN A 288 -8.91 -1.00 22.34
C ASN A 288 -7.60 -0.79 23.11
N THR A 289 -6.82 -1.84 23.33
CA THR A 289 -5.56 -1.76 24.08
C THR A 289 -4.41 -1.24 23.23
N TYR A 290 -4.29 -1.69 21.98
CA TYR A 290 -3.07 -1.51 21.17
C TYR A 290 -3.26 -0.65 19.93
N VAL A 291 -4.47 -0.51 19.39
CA VAL A 291 -4.72 0.15 18.09
C VAL A 291 -5.40 1.50 18.23
N TRP A 292 -6.45 1.58 19.06
CA TRP A 292 -7.19 2.82 19.27
C TRP A 292 -6.51 3.71 20.29
N SER A 293 -6.42 5.00 19.97
CA SER A 293 -5.89 6.03 20.85
C SER A 293 -6.93 6.43 21.89
N ASP A 294 -6.52 6.44 23.15
CA ASP A 294 -7.26 7.00 24.30
C ASP A 294 -6.93 8.48 24.55
N GLU A 295 -6.18 9.13 23.64
CA GLU A 295 -5.80 10.53 23.78
C GLU A 295 -7.00 11.47 23.65
N GLU A 296 -7.12 12.44 24.56
CA GLU A 296 -8.26 13.36 24.63
C GLU A 296 -8.44 14.20 23.35
N GLY A 297 -9.67 14.71 23.17
CA GLY A 297 -10.03 15.55 22.03
C GLY A 297 -10.28 14.75 20.76
N TRP A 298 -9.88 15.30 19.61
CA TRP A 298 -10.20 14.77 18.29
C TRP A 298 -9.52 13.42 17.96
N MET A 299 -8.54 13.00 18.77
CA MET A 299 -7.82 11.73 18.62
C MET A 299 -8.41 10.56 19.44
N ASN A 300 -9.42 10.79 20.28
CA ASN A 300 -10.02 9.71 21.06
C ASN A 300 -10.82 8.78 20.14
N GLY A 301 -10.40 7.52 20.03
CA GLY A 301 -10.90 6.58 19.02
C GLY A 301 -10.20 6.69 17.66
N GLY A 302 -9.20 7.56 17.53
CA GLY A 302 -8.27 7.59 16.39
C GLY A 302 -7.18 6.53 16.49
N SER A 303 -6.16 6.60 15.63
CA SER A 303 -4.97 5.73 15.67
C SER A 303 -3.76 6.45 15.08
N TYR A 304 -2.56 5.91 15.29
CA TYR A 304 -1.34 6.42 14.67
C TYR A 304 -0.88 5.48 13.56
N LEU A 305 -0.83 5.99 12.33
CA LEU A 305 -0.31 5.30 11.17
C LEU A 305 1.21 5.50 11.11
N CYS A 306 1.98 4.43 11.27
CA CYS A 306 3.42 4.42 11.06
C CYS A 306 3.73 3.71 9.74
N ALA A 307 4.33 4.43 8.78
CA ALA A 307 4.62 3.91 7.45
C ALA A 307 6.14 3.78 7.21
N ARG A 308 6.53 2.69 6.54
CA ARG A 308 7.91 2.39 6.15
C ARG A 308 7.90 1.77 4.76
N ARG A 309 8.61 2.40 3.81
CA ARG A 309 8.91 1.81 2.51
C ARG A 309 10.17 0.96 2.67
N ILE A 310 10.00 -0.37 2.56
CA ILE A 310 11.06 -1.35 2.79
C ILE A 310 11.37 -2.02 1.45
N ARG A 311 12.46 -1.61 0.81
CA ARG A 311 12.95 -2.29 -0.40
C ARG A 311 13.57 -3.64 -0.02
N MET A 312 13.18 -4.69 -0.73
CA MET A 312 13.72 -6.04 -0.56
C MET A 312 14.81 -6.29 -1.58
N LEU A 313 15.95 -6.81 -1.13
CA LEU A 313 17.08 -7.22 -1.97
C LEU A 313 16.86 -8.66 -2.44
N LEU A 314 15.89 -8.84 -3.34
CA LEU A 314 15.37 -10.16 -3.73
C LEU A 314 16.44 -11.07 -4.34
N GLU A 315 17.38 -10.51 -5.11
CA GLU A 315 18.44 -11.29 -5.75
C GLU A 315 19.47 -11.82 -4.74
N LEU A 316 19.67 -11.09 -3.63
CA LEU A 316 20.48 -11.58 -2.51
C LEU A 316 19.72 -12.65 -1.72
N TRP A 317 18.43 -12.44 -1.51
CA TRP A 317 17.54 -13.34 -0.79
C TRP A 317 17.37 -14.69 -1.48
N ASP A 318 17.14 -14.70 -2.80
CA ASP A 318 16.87 -15.90 -3.59
C ASP A 318 18.09 -16.81 -3.74
N ARG A 319 19.28 -16.31 -3.37
CA ARG A 319 20.53 -17.09 -3.33
C ARG A 319 20.80 -17.74 -1.98
N GLN A 320 19.98 -17.45 -0.96
CA GLN A 320 20.09 -18.08 0.35
C GLN A 320 19.52 -19.50 0.32
N ILE A 321 20.10 -20.38 1.13
CA ILE A 321 19.52 -21.71 1.35
C ILE A 321 18.22 -21.58 2.15
N LEU A 322 17.26 -22.48 1.90
CA LEU A 322 15.94 -22.44 2.54
C LEU A 322 16.02 -22.43 4.07
N GLY A 323 16.98 -23.16 4.66
CA GLY A 323 17.20 -23.18 6.10
C GLY A 323 17.46 -21.78 6.68
N GLU A 324 18.32 -20.99 6.05
CA GLU A 324 18.64 -19.62 6.48
C GLU A 324 17.46 -18.66 6.25
N GLN A 325 16.73 -18.83 5.15
CA GLN A 325 15.50 -18.06 4.92
C GLN A 325 14.49 -18.30 6.06
N GLN A 326 14.29 -19.55 6.45
CA GLN A 326 13.38 -19.91 7.53
C GLN A 326 13.89 -19.48 8.90
N ALA A 327 15.20 -19.59 9.15
CA ALA A 327 15.82 -19.12 10.39
C ALA A 327 15.70 -17.60 10.55
N THR A 328 15.74 -16.84 9.44
CA THR A 328 15.52 -15.38 9.43
C THR A 328 14.14 -15.02 9.98
N PHE A 329 13.09 -15.77 9.63
CA PHE A 329 11.71 -15.50 10.09
C PHE A 329 11.26 -16.36 11.27
N ALA A 330 12.01 -17.40 11.64
CA ALA A 330 11.62 -18.45 12.58
C ALA A 330 10.29 -19.14 12.28
N ARG A 331 9.93 -19.25 10.98
CA ARG A 331 8.78 -20.00 10.48
C ARG A 331 9.18 -20.80 9.25
N TYR A 332 8.48 -21.90 8.97
CA TYR A 332 8.60 -22.61 7.71
C TYR A 332 8.01 -21.76 6.58
N ARG A 333 8.72 -21.66 5.45
CA ARG A 333 8.32 -20.79 4.33
C ARG A 333 6.99 -21.26 3.72
N HIS A 334 6.82 -22.57 3.56
CA HIS A 334 5.65 -23.13 2.89
C HIS A 334 4.41 -23.12 3.80
N SER A 335 4.44 -23.81 4.94
CA SER A 335 3.30 -23.92 5.84
C SER A 335 3.01 -22.64 6.64
N GLY A 336 4.04 -21.86 6.97
CA GLY A 336 3.96 -20.78 7.94
C GLY A 336 4.04 -21.25 9.40
N ALA A 337 4.19 -22.55 9.68
CA ALA A 337 4.31 -23.05 11.06
C ALA A 337 5.60 -22.52 11.73
N PRO A 338 5.60 -22.29 13.06
CA PRO A 338 6.82 -21.97 13.81
C PRO A 338 7.91 -23.03 13.64
N LEU A 339 9.19 -22.61 13.57
CA LEU A 339 10.29 -23.58 13.57
C LEU A 339 10.32 -24.43 14.85
N GLY A 340 10.79 -25.67 14.72
CA GLY A 340 10.81 -26.67 15.79
C GLY A 340 9.49 -27.42 15.97
N LEU A 341 8.42 -26.97 15.32
CA LEU A 341 7.18 -27.71 15.15
C LEU A 341 7.20 -28.50 13.83
N GLU A 342 6.15 -29.26 13.57
CA GLU A 342 5.97 -29.95 12.28
C GLU A 342 5.67 -28.92 11.18
N ASP A 343 6.29 -29.07 10.00
CA ASP A 343 6.05 -28.24 8.81
C ASP A 343 4.69 -28.59 8.18
N ASP A 344 3.61 -28.21 8.86
CA ASP A 344 2.22 -28.44 8.45
C ASP A 344 1.45 -27.11 8.47
N ALA A 345 0.72 -26.83 7.39
CA ALA A 345 -0.10 -25.63 7.27
C ALA A 345 -1.19 -25.53 8.35
N ALA A 346 -1.65 -26.65 8.90
CA ALA A 346 -2.58 -26.66 10.04
C ALA A 346 -1.99 -26.02 11.31
N ARG A 347 -0.66 -25.93 11.39
CA ARG A 347 0.08 -25.39 12.55
C ARG A 347 0.54 -23.95 12.36
N GLU A 348 0.09 -23.27 11.31
CA GLU A 348 0.43 -21.87 11.05
C GLU A 348 0.18 -21.00 12.30
N PHE A 349 -0.98 -21.19 12.94
CA PHE A 349 -1.44 -20.39 14.08
C PHE A 349 -1.00 -20.92 15.45
N ASP A 350 -0.17 -21.98 15.49
CA ASP A 350 0.37 -22.48 16.75
C ASP A 350 1.24 -21.42 17.44
N ALA A 351 1.29 -21.50 18.77
CA ALA A 351 2.18 -20.69 19.58
C ALA A 351 3.64 -20.95 19.18
N VAL A 352 4.46 -19.89 19.22
CA VAL A 352 5.89 -19.99 18.90
C VAL A 352 6.62 -20.62 20.09
N PRO A 353 7.33 -21.74 19.93
CA PRO A 353 7.91 -22.48 21.06
C PRO A 353 9.27 -21.89 21.48
N PHE A 354 9.28 -20.74 22.17
CA PHE A 354 10.53 -20.06 22.55
C PHE A 354 11.43 -20.88 23.49
N ASP A 355 10.86 -21.76 24.30
CA ASP A 355 11.60 -22.61 25.24
C ASP A 355 12.11 -23.94 24.61
N LEU A 356 11.75 -24.21 23.35
CA LEU A 356 12.16 -25.44 22.68
C LEU A 356 13.62 -25.35 22.24
N VAL A 357 14.42 -26.36 22.63
CA VAL A 357 15.83 -26.51 22.28
C VAL A 357 16.00 -27.72 21.37
N LEU A 358 16.71 -27.55 20.25
CA LEU A 358 17.07 -28.62 19.32
C LEU A 358 18.59 -28.82 19.34
N GLY A 359 19.04 -29.91 19.98
CA GLY A 359 20.46 -30.13 20.23
C GLY A 359 20.97 -29.17 21.31
N THR A 360 21.86 -28.24 20.93
CA THR A 360 22.42 -27.22 21.84
C THR A 360 21.88 -25.82 21.59
N GLU A 361 21.07 -25.63 20.55
CA GLU A 361 20.58 -24.32 20.11
C GLU A 361 19.07 -24.19 20.30
N PRO A 362 18.54 -22.98 20.57
CA PRO A 362 17.11 -22.73 20.53
C PRO A 362 16.52 -23.07 19.16
N ALA A 363 15.33 -23.68 19.13
CA ALA A 363 14.60 -23.95 17.90
C ALA A 363 14.23 -22.66 17.15
N ILE A 364 14.02 -21.58 17.91
CA ILE A 364 13.71 -20.24 17.44
C ILE A 364 14.95 -19.36 17.62
N PRO A 365 15.65 -18.96 16.54
CA PRO A 365 16.80 -18.06 16.65
C PRO A 365 16.41 -16.74 17.32
N THR A 366 17.19 -16.29 18.32
CA THR A 366 16.87 -15.09 19.13
C THR A 366 17.03 -13.78 18.37
N ASP A 367 17.67 -13.83 17.20
CA ASP A 367 17.86 -12.74 16.24
C ASP A 367 16.91 -12.86 15.02
N SER A 368 15.97 -13.81 15.05
CA SER A 368 14.93 -13.94 14.03
C SER A 368 13.87 -12.84 14.14
N HIS A 369 13.27 -12.51 13.00
CA HIS A 369 12.25 -11.48 12.88
C HIS A 369 11.07 -11.71 13.83
N VAL A 370 10.55 -12.95 13.90
CA VAL A 370 9.44 -13.30 14.80
C VAL A 370 9.87 -13.20 16.25
N TYR A 371 11.04 -13.71 16.65
CA TYR A 371 11.49 -13.60 18.04
C TYR A 371 11.59 -12.13 18.49
N LEU A 372 12.20 -11.29 17.67
CA LEU A 372 12.43 -9.90 18.01
C LEU A 372 11.14 -9.07 18.03
N SER A 373 10.16 -9.39 17.19
CA SER A 373 8.87 -8.67 17.10
C SER A 373 7.74 -9.24 17.97
N HIS A 374 7.90 -10.42 18.55
CA HIS A 374 6.83 -11.10 19.29
C HIS A 374 6.41 -10.33 20.57
N PRO A 375 5.12 -10.28 20.92
CA PRO A 375 4.65 -9.62 22.16
C PRO A 375 5.34 -10.10 23.44
N ASP A 376 5.53 -11.41 23.60
CA ASP A 376 6.24 -12.01 24.76
C ASP A 376 7.67 -11.45 24.95
N ASN A 377 8.27 -10.96 23.87
CA ASN A 377 9.61 -10.38 23.87
C ASN A 377 9.59 -8.84 23.78
N ASN A 378 8.43 -8.21 23.93
CA ASN A 378 8.20 -6.77 23.83
C ASN A 378 7.12 -6.29 24.82
N ASP A 379 7.15 -6.77 26.07
CA ASP A 379 6.25 -6.34 27.15
C ASP A 379 4.75 -6.44 26.80
N GLY A 380 4.38 -7.46 26.02
CA GLY A 380 3.02 -7.70 25.55
C GLY A 380 2.55 -6.75 24.45
N GLN A 381 3.39 -5.81 23.99
CA GLN A 381 3.01 -4.81 23.00
C GLN A 381 2.71 -5.46 21.64
N ARG A 382 1.58 -5.08 21.05
CA ARG A 382 1.14 -5.48 19.71
C ARG A 382 0.97 -4.24 18.82
N MET A 383 0.82 -4.50 17.53
CA MET A 383 0.43 -3.51 16.52
C MET A 383 -0.44 -4.20 15.46
N LEU A 384 -1.36 -3.44 14.85
CA LEU A 384 -2.09 -3.92 13.69
C LEU A 384 -1.28 -3.59 12.44
N ARG A 385 -0.73 -4.62 11.80
CA ARG A 385 0.03 -4.50 10.54
C ARG A 385 -0.93 -4.54 9.36
N ARG A 386 -0.73 -3.65 8.38
CA ARG A 386 -1.59 -3.50 7.20
C ARG A 386 -0.77 -3.24 5.93
N ALA A 387 0.22 -4.10 5.70
CA ALA A 387 1.24 -3.91 4.69
C ALA A 387 0.82 -4.42 3.30
N TYR A 388 1.42 -3.83 2.26
CA TYR A 388 1.20 -4.20 0.86
C TYR A 388 2.54 -4.43 0.16
N ASN A 389 2.61 -5.40 -0.76
CA ASN A 389 3.78 -5.51 -1.62
C ASN A 389 3.80 -4.36 -2.64
N PHE A 390 4.97 -3.98 -3.14
CA PHE A 390 5.09 -3.05 -4.27
C PHE A 390 6.16 -3.51 -5.25
N ILE A 391 5.98 -3.15 -6.52
CA ILE A 391 6.97 -3.26 -7.61
C ILE A 391 6.89 -1.98 -8.43
N GLU A 392 8.04 -1.36 -8.71
CA GLU A 392 8.17 -0.10 -9.47
C GLU A 392 9.06 -0.25 -10.71
N GLY A 393 9.22 -1.50 -11.17
CA GLY A 393 10.05 -1.85 -12.31
C GLY A 393 11.39 -2.44 -11.90
N SER A 394 12.41 -2.29 -12.77
CA SER A 394 13.76 -2.83 -12.56
C SER A 394 14.81 -1.75 -12.80
N ASP A 395 15.96 -1.88 -12.12
CA ASP A 395 17.13 -1.05 -12.43
C ASP A 395 17.82 -1.50 -13.74
N SER A 396 18.86 -0.77 -14.14
CA SER A 396 19.62 -1.04 -15.37
C SER A 396 20.37 -2.38 -15.37
N PHE A 397 20.53 -3.02 -14.21
CA PHE A 397 21.12 -4.34 -14.04
C PHE A 397 20.06 -5.46 -13.99
N GLY A 398 18.78 -5.09 -14.11
CA GLY A 398 17.65 -6.01 -14.06
C GLY A 398 17.19 -6.33 -12.64
N HIS A 399 17.72 -5.68 -11.61
CA HIS A 399 17.26 -5.91 -10.24
C HIS A 399 15.87 -5.31 -10.02
N LEU A 400 14.98 -6.04 -9.36
CA LEU A 400 13.62 -5.56 -9.11
C LEU A 400 13.63 -4.41 -8.11
N SER A 401 12.98 -3.29 -8.46
CA SER A 401 12.61 -2.23 -7.51
C SER A 401 11.33 -2.64 -6.81
N ALA A 402 11.47 -3.47 -5.78
CA ALA A 402 10.34 -4.11 -5.13
C ALA A 402 10.53 -4.25 -3.63
N GLY A 403 9.43 -4.48 -2.92
CA GLY A 403 9.47 -4.76 -1.50
C GLY A 403 8.12 -4.67 -0.83
N LEU A 404 8.13 -4.19 0.41
CA LEU A 404 6.97 -4.07 1.27
C LEU A 404 6.76 -2.61 1.65
N PHE A 405 5.57 -2.08 1.34
CA PHE A 405 5.10 -0.85 1.94
C PHE A 405 4.41 -1.20 3.25
N PHE A 406 5.19 -1.12 4.33
CA PHE A 406 4.75 -1.49 5.66
C PHE A 406 3.94 -0.36 6.28
N ILE A 407 2.75 -0.71 6.79
CA ILE A 407 1.90 0.17 7.58
C ILE A 407 1.60 -0.54 8.90
N ALA A 408 1.74 0.18 10.01
CA ALA A 408 1.24 -0.25 11.31
C ALA A 408 0.34 0.81 11.92
N PHE A 409 -0.80 0.36 12.46
CA PHE A 409 -1.69 1.16 13.27
C PHE A 409 -1.49 0.82 14.75
N VAL A 410 -1.30 1.85 15.57
CA VAL A 410 -1.05 1.75 17.02
C VAL A 410 -1.71 2.90 17.77
N GLY A 411 -2.19 2.65 18.99
CA GLY A 411 -2.75 3.69 19.88
C GLY A 411 -1.67 4.53 20.57
N ASP A 412 -0.49 3.96 20.81
CA ASP A 412 0.69 4.66 21.33
C ASP A 412 1.98 4.20 20.63
N PRO A 413 2.49 4.96 19.64
CA PRO A 413 3.73 4.65 18.93
C PRO A 413 4.96 4.51 19.83
N GLN A 414 4.97 5.20 20.97
CA GLN A 414 6.11 5.19 21.90
C GLN A 414 6.18 3.90 22.70
N LYS A 415 5.05 3.20 22.86
CA LYS A 415 4.97 1.90 23.54
C LYS A 415 5.08 0.73 22.57
N SER A 416 4.47 0.82 21.39
CA SER A 416 4.43 -0.28 20.42
C SER A 416 5.46 -0.14 19.31
N PHE A 417 5.17 0.69 18.29
CA PHE A 417 5.91 0.69 17.03
C PHE A 417 7.40 1.03 17.20
N ILE A 418 7.73 2.10 17.91
CA ILE A 418 9.11 2.59 18.05
C ILE A 418 10.03 1.59 18.76
N PRO A 419 9.70 1.07 19.97
CA PRO A 419 10.60 0.14 20.65
C PRO A 419 10.76 -1.18 19.89
N ILE A 420 9.68 -1.71 19.28
CA ILE A 420 9.75 -2.93 18.45
C ILE A 420 10.66 -2.69 17.23
N GLN A 421 10.47 -1.58 16.51
CA GLN A 421 11.31 -1.24 15.36
C GLN A 421 12.78 -0.98 15.77
N MET A 422 13.04 -0.37 16.93
CA MET A 422 14.40 -0.17 17.45
C MET A 422 15.08 -1.51 17.77
N LYS A 423 14.34 -2.51 18.23
CA LYS A 423 14.86 -3.85 18.49
C LYS A 423 15.16 -4.59 17.19
N LEU A 424 14.25 -4.52 16.21
CA LEU A 424 14.42 -5.12 14.88
C LEU A 424 15.61 -4.50 14.14
N SER A 425 15.65 -3.18 14.02
CA SER A 425 16.72 -2.47 13.29
C SER A 425 18.13 -2.74 13.81
N ARG A 426 18.29 -3.13 15.09
CA ARG A 426 19.59 -3.44 15.69
C ARG A 426 20.04 -4.89 15.48
N ASN A 427 19.10 -5.83 15.57
CA ASN A 427 19.43 -7.23 15.81
C ASN A 427 18.83 -8.21 14.81
N ASP A 428 17.90 -7.77 13.96
CA ASP A 428 17.17 -8.65 13.05
C ASP A 428 18.05 -9.13 11.90
N ARG A 429 18.09 -10.45 11.69
CA ARG A 429 18.74 -11.08 10.52
C ARG A 429 18.19 -10.55 9.20
N MET A 430 16.92 -10.19 9.15
CA MET A 430 16.29 -9.67 7.93
C MET A 430 16.95 -8.38 7.43
N ASN A 431 17.63 -7.62 8.30
CA ASN A 431 18.30 -6.36 7.94
C ASN A 431 19.35 -6.52 6.83
N GLU A 432 19.91 -7.71 6.63
CA GLU A 432 20.84 -8.00 5.53
C GLU A 432 20.15 -7.91 4.16
N TYR A 433 18.87 -8.26 4.10
CA TYR A 433 18.10 -8.45 2.87
C TYR A 433 17.14 -7.29 2.56
N VAL A 434 17.17 -6.21 3.35
CA VAL A 434 16.28 -5.07 3.16
C VAL A 434 17.01 -3.73 3.19
N ARG A 435 16.32 -2.72 2.68
CA ARG A 435 16.70 -1.31 2.74
C ARG A 435 15.49 -0.51 3.19
N TYR A 436 15.63 0.19 4.31
CA TYR A 436 14.58 1.05 4.84
C TYR A 436 14.71 2.43 4.23
N GLU A 437 13.91 2.70 3.21
CA GLU A 437 14.04 3.89 2.36
C GLU A 437 13.15 5.04 2.80
N SER A 438 12.19 4.80 3.70
CA SER A 438 11.37 5.87 4.25
C SER A 438 10.98 5.67 5.72
N LYS A 439 10.50 6.75 6.32
CA LYS A 439 9.73 6.75 7.56
C LYS A 439 8.70 7.87 7.52
N ALA A 440 7.50 7.59 8.03
CA ALA A 440 6.50 8.61 8.27
C ALA A 440 5.56 8.18 9.40
N ILE A 441 4.99 9.15 10.09
CA ILE A 441 3.98 8.94 11.12
C ILE A 441 2.86 9.97 10.95
N PHE A 442 1.62 9.52 11.08
CA PHE A 442 0.45 10.37 10.96
C PHE A 442 -0.56 10.04 12.07
N ALA A 443 -1.20 11.08 12.61
CA ALA A 443 -2.34 10.93 13.51
C ALA A 443 -3.62 10.80 12.67
N CYS A 444 -4.18 9.60 12.62
CA CYS A 444 -5.47 9.34 11.99
C CYS A 444 -6.57 9.66 13.01
N PRO A 445 -7.41 10.68 12.77
CA PRO A 445 -8.48 11.04 13.69
C PRO A 445 -9.49 9.91 13.90
N ALA A 446 -10.33 10.06 14.93
CA ALA A 446 -11.53 9.25 15.08
C ALA A 446 -12.42 9.31 13.83
N GLY A 447 -13.30 8.33 13.66
CA GLY A 447 -14.26 8.34 12.57
C GLY A 447 -15.28 9.47 12.70
N LEU A 448 -16.07 9.67 11.63
CA LEU A 448 -17.06 10.74 11.56
C LEU A 448 -18.48 10.19 11.81
N PRO A 449 -19.38 10.97 12.44
CA PRO A 449 -20.78 10.61 12.59
C PRO A 449 -21.55 10.77 11.28
N GLU A 450 -22.54 9.92 11.05
CA GLU A 450 -23.37 9.92 9.83
C GLU A 450 -24.33 11.12 9.75
N ASP A 451 -24.60 11.79 10.87
CA ASP A 451 -25.49 12.95 10.93
C ASP A 451 -24.91 14.23 10.32
N GLY A 452 -23.67 14.19 9.84
CA GLY A 452 -22.98 15.31 9.21
C GLY A 452 -22.60 16.43 10.19
N SER A 453 -22.67 16.18 11.50
CA SER A 453 -22.29 17.17 12.53
C SER A 453 -20.79 17.46 12.56
N LEU A 454 -19.97 16.58 11.98
CA LEU A 454 -18.53 16.70 11.90
C LEU A 454 -18.00 16.24 10.55
N ASP A 455 -16.98 16.93 10.05
CA ASP A 455 -16.17 16.56 8.88
C ASP A 455 -14.68 16.66 9.21
N TRP A 456 -13.79 16.26 8.31
CA TRP A 456 -12.35 16.32 8.59
C TRP A 456 -11.80 17.74 8.83
N GLY A 457 -12.42 18.77 8.26
CA GLY A 457 -12.03 20.16 8.46
C GLY A 457 -12.40 20.67 9.84
N THR A 458 -13.68 20.58 10.19
CA THR A 458 -14.23 20.92 11.51
C THR A 458 -13.61 20.06 12.62
N GLN A 459 -13.43 18.76 12.43
CA GLN A 459 -12.75 17.88 13.41
C GLN A 459 -11.32 18.32 13.73
N LEU A 460 -10.58 18.84 12.75
CA LEU A 460 -9.20 19.29 12.96
C LEU A 460 -9.12 20.71 13.54
N PHE A 461 -10.04 21.60 13.14
CA PHE A 461 -9.94 23.04 13.41
C PHE A 461 -10.87 23.61 14.48
N ASP A 462 -11.98 22.94 14.78
CA ASP A 462 -13.00 23.34 15.75
C ASP A 462 -12.99 22.39 16.94
#